data_AF-A0A7S0R3W1-F1
#
_entry.id   AF-A0A7S0R3W1-F1
#
_cell.length_a   1.000
_cell.length_b   1.000
_cell.length_c   1.000
_cell.angle_alpha   90.00
_cell.angle_beta   90.00
_cell.angle_gamma   90.00
#
_symmetry.space_group_name_H-M   'P 1'
#
loop_
_entity.id
_entity.type
_entity.pdbx_description
1 polymer ?
#
loop_
_entity_poly.entity_id
_entity_poly.type
_entity_poly.pdbx_seq_one_letter_code
_entity_poly.pdbx_strand_id
1 'polypeptide(L)'
;AKTKMLSTQMRPAFGARPAQRRVVVNNTRARAATAVQCRAEISYVMVKPDGVQRGLVGEIISRFERKGFKLRALKLYQTPKEVAEEHYKDLSSKPFYKDLVSYIVSGPVVAMVW
;
A
#
# COMPACT_ATOMS: atom_id res chain seq x y z
N ALA A 1 25.71 -12.99 -59.29
CA ALA A 1 26.53 -13.99 -58.59
C ALA A 1 25.57 -14.93 -57.85
N LYS A 2 25.41 -16.19 -58.29
CA LYS A 2 26.21 -17.40 -57.98
C LYS A 2 25.85 -18.09 -56.63
N THR A 3 24.82 -18.91 -56.75
CA THR A 3 24.56 -20.22 -56.11
C THR A 3 25.77 -20.99 -55.54
N LYS A 4 25.60 -21.64 -54.37
CA LYS A 4 25.90 -23.07 -54.01
C LYS A 4 25.88 -23.22 -52.47
N MET A 5 25.29 -24.21 -51.78
CA MET A 5 25.02 -25.66 -51.99
C MET A 5 26.28 -26.55 -52.07
N LEU A 6 26.57 -27.22 -50.94
CA LEU A 6 27.45 -28.39 -50.66
C LEU A 6 27.24 -28.64 -49.13
N SER A 7 26.88 -29.79 -48.55
CA SER A 7 27.09 -31.22 -48.87
C SER A 7 28.59 -31.56 -48.99
N THR A 8 29.17 -32.59 -48.38
CA THR A 8 28.61 -33.85 -47.86
C THR A 8 29.57 -34.52 -46.85
N GLN A 9 28.99 -35.23 -45.85
CA GLN A 9 29.53 -36.35 -45.04
C GLN A 9 30.99 -36.38 -44.53
N MET A 10 31.14 -36.64 -43.21
CA MET A 10 31.84 -37.86 -42.75
C MET A 10 31.39 -38.31 -41.33
N ARG A 11 31.18 -39.62 -41.18
CA ARG A 11 31.08 -40.47 -39.96
C ARG A 11 31.95 -41.72 -40.25
N PRO A 12 32.34 -42.60 -39.31
CA PRO A 12 31.88 -42.83 -37.92
C PRO A 12 33.06 -42.61 -36.92
N ALA A 13 33.18 -43.16 -35.69
CA ALA A 13 32.44 -44.20 -34.96
C ALA A 13 32.58 -44.08 -33.41
N PHE A 14 31.96 -45.03 -32.69
CA PHE A 14 32.31 -45.59 -31.36
C PHE A 14 32.85 -44.68 -30.23
N GLY A 15 32.08 -44.62 -29.14
CA GLY A 15 32.49 -44.00 -27.88
C GLY A 15 31.38 -44.03 -26.83
N ALA A 16 30.95 -45.23 -26.43
CA ALA A 16 29.90 -45.39 -25.42
C ALA A 16 30.32 -44.71 -24.10
N ARG A 17 29.47 -43.81 -23.59
CA ARG A 17 29.59 -43.24 -22.24
C ARG A 17 28.30 -43.52 -21.45
N PRO A 18 28.40 -43.80 -20.14
CA PRO A 18 27.34 -44.46 -19.40
C PRO A 18 26.12 -43.57 -19.18
N ALA A 19 24.97 -44.22 -19.03
CA ALA A 19 23.71 -43.56 -18.73
C ALA A 19 23.81 -42.72 -17.44
N GLN A 20 23.89 -41.41 -17.59
CA GLN A 20 23.73 -40.50 -16.45
C GLN A 20 22.27 -40.59 -15.98
N ARG A 21 22.10 -41.08 -14.74
CA ARG A 21 20.81 -41.24 -14.08
C ARG A 21 19.98 -39.97 -14.25
N ARG A 22 18.83 -40.10 -14.90
CA ARG A 22 17.75 -39.12 -14.86
C ARG A 22 17.28 -39.00 -13.41
N VAL A 23 17.79 -38.02 -12.68
CA VAL A 23 17.24 -37.64 -11.37
C VAL A 23 15.87 -37.03 -11.65
N VAL A 24 14.84 -37.87 -11.55
CA VAL A 24 13.46 -37.39 -11.49
C VAL A 24 13.29 -36.74 -10.12
N VAL A 25 13.50 -35.43 -10.05
CA VAL A 25 13.08 -34.65 -8.89
C VAL A 25 11.54 -34.63 -8.92
N ASN A 26 10.95 -35.61 -8.24
CA ASN A 26 9.53 -35.59 -7.95
C ASN A 26 9.24 -34.30 -7.19
N ASN A 27 8.54 -33.36 -7.83
CA ASN A 27 8.08 -32.14 -7.19
C ASN A 27 6.93 -32.50 -6.22
N THR A 28 7.31 -33.07 -5.07
CA THR A 28 6.42 -33.44 -3.98
C THR A 28 5.88 -32.18 -3.34
N ARG A 29 4.77 -31.67 -3.90
CA ARG A 29 3.80 -30.72 -3.34
C ARG A 29 4.17 -30.13 -1.97
N ALA A 30 5.21 -29.31 -1.93
CA ALA A 30 5.42 -28.40 -0.83
C ALA A 30 4.35 -27.33 -1.00
N ARG A 31 3.29 -27.42 -0.20
CA ARG A 31 2.16 -26.48 -0.20
C ARG A 31 2.72 -25.07 -0.28
N ALA A 32 2.36 -24.34 -1.33
CA ALA A 32 2.36 -22.89 -1.22
C ALA A 32 1.47 -22.56 -0.02
N ALA A 33 2.08 -22.13 1.07
CA ALA A 33 1.35 -21.45 2.12
C ALA A 33 0.82 -20.19 1.45
N THR A 34 -0.43 -20.22 1.00
CA THR A 34 -1.14 -19.04 0.53
C THR A 34 -1.05 -18.05 1.68
N ALA A 35 -0.14 -17.08 1.55
CA ALA A 35 0.00 -16.03 2.54
C ALA A 35 -1.37 -15.39 2.66
N VAL A 36 -1.99 -15.53 3.84
CA VAL A 36 -3.24 -14.85 4.12
C VAL A 36 -2.92 -13.38 4.00
N GLN A 37 -3.41 -12.74 2.95
CA GLN A 37 -3.25 -11.32 2.74
C GLN A 37 -4.14 -10.62 3.77
N CYS A 38 -3.67 -10.56 5.01
CA CYS A 38 -4.24 -9.75 6.08
C CYS A 38 -4.12 -8.29 5.65
N ARG A 39 -5.10 -7.81 4.88
CA ARG A 39 -5.33 -6.38 4.67
C ARG A 39 -5.67 -5.79 6.02
N ALA A 40 -4.65 -5.39 6.75
CA ALA A 40 -4.80 -4.54 7.91
C ALA A 40 -5.49 -3.27 7.43
N GLU A 41 -6.74 -3.07 7.84
CA GLU A 41 -7.50 -1.87 7.55
C GLU A 41 -6.73 -0.63 8.03
N ILE A 42 -6.93 0.47 7.32
CA ILE A 42 -6.27 1.74 7.59
C ILE A 42 -7.34 2.83 7.62
N SER A 43 -7.43 3.55 8.73
CA SER A 43 -8.42 4.61 8.94
C SER A 43 -7.76 5.97 9.09
N TYR A 44 -8.26 6.95 8.34
CA TYR A 44 -7.93 8.36 8.54
C TYR A 44 -8.78 8.95 9.67
N VAL A 45 -8.13 9.59 10.64
CA VAL A 45 -8.77 10.31 11.75
C VAL A 45 -8.17 11.71 11.81
N MET A 46 -9.01 12.72 12.06
CA MET A 46 -8.57 14.11 12.15
C MET A 46 -9.09 14.77 13.43
N VAL A 47 -8.19 15.31 14.25
CA VAL A 47 -8.56 16.20 15.35
C VAL A 47 -8.78 17.59 14.76
N LYS A 48 -10.03 18.06 14.85
CA LYS A 48 -10.47 19.40 14.44
C LYS A 48 -9.79 20.51 15.26
N PRO A 49 -9.75 21.78 14.77
CA PRO A 49 -9.01 22.85 15.44
C PRO A 49 -9.39 23.07 16.91
N ASP A 50 -10.67 22.93 17.28
CA ASP A 50 -11.13 22.98 18.68
C ASP A 50 -10.41 21.95 19.57
N GLY A 51 -10.30 20.70 19.13
CA GLY A 51 -9.64 19.64 19.88
C GLY A 51 -8.12 19.84 20.00
N VAL A 52 -7.51 20.54 19.04
CA VAL A 52 -6.09 20.93 19.09
C VAL A 52 -5.88 22.09 20.06
N GLN A 53 -6.68 23.16 19.95
CA GLN A 53 -6.64 24.33 20.84
C GLN A 53 -6.91 23.96 22.31
N ARG A 54 -7.78 22.97 22.55
CA ARG A 54 -8.11 22.46 23.90
C ARG A 54 -7.11 21.40 24.42
N GLY A 55 -6.03 21.11 23.69
CA GLY A 55 -5.02 20.13 24.11
C GLY A 55 -5.48 18.67 24.16
N LEU A 56 -6.63 18.33 23.55
CA LEU A 56 -7.25 17.00 23.66
C LEU A 56 -6.58 15.92 22.80
N VAL A 57 -5.57 16.28 21.99
CA VAL A 57 -4.87 15.38 21.06
C VAL A 57 -4.30 14.15 21.79
N GLY A 58 -3.65 14.34 22.93
CA GLY A 58 -3.06 13.25 23.71
C GLY A 58 -4.10 12.25 24.23
N GLU A 59 -5.18 12.75 24.84
CA GLU A 59 -6.29 11.92 25.34
C GLU A 59 -6.98 11.13 24.21
N ILE A 60 -7.12 11.72 23.01
CA ILE A 60 -7.65 11.04 21.83
C ILE A 60 -6.72 9.90 21.41
N ILE A 61 -5.42 10.15 21.25
CA ILE A 61 -4.41 9.12 20.89
C ILE A 61 -4.42 7.98 21.91
N SER A 62 -4.39 8.31 23.20
CA SER A 62 -4.43 7.32 24.29
C SER A 62 -5.70 6.46 24.31
N ARG A 63 -6.82 6.89 23.70
CA ARG A 63 -8.03 6.06 23.55
C ARG A 63 -7.91 5.05 22.41
N PHE A 64 -7.21 5.38 21.32
CA PHE A 64 -6.96 4.46 20.22
C PHE A 64 -5.89 3.43 20.58
N GLU A 65 -4.79 3.86 21.21
CA GLU A 65 -3.72 2.95 21.66
C GLU A 65 -4.20 1.95 22.73
N ARG A 66 -5.00 2.39 23.71
CA ARG A 66 -5.63 1.49 24.69
C ARG A 66 -6.57 0.45 24.08
N LYS A 67 -7.10 0.68 22.88
CA LYS A 67 -7.89 -0.30 22.11
C LYS A 67 -7.03 -1.24 21.26
N GLY A 68 -5.71 -1.04 21.22
CA GLY A 68 -4.78 -1.84 20.42
C GLY A 68 -4.61 -1.38 18.97
N PHE A 69 -5.15 -0.22 18.58
CA PHE A 69 -4.86 0.37 17.27
C PHE A 69 -3.41 0.87 17.22
N LYS A 70 -2.79 0.80 16.03
CA LYS A 70 -1.38 1.18 15.83
C LYS A 70 -1.29 2.49 15.05
N LEU A 71 -0.80 3.55 15.68
CA LEU A 71 -0.56 4.82 14.99
C LEU A 71 0.53 4.62 13.92
N ARG A 72 0.16 4.80 12.64
CA ARG A 72 1.07 4.66 11.49
C ARG A 72 1.68 5.98 11.04
N ALA A 73 0.90 7.06 11.13
CA ALA A 73 1.33 8.40 10.77
C ALA A 73 0.58 9.44 11.61
N LEU A 74 1.27 10.52 11.95
CA LEU A 74 0.70 11.69 12.62
C LEU A 74 1.33 12.95 12.02
N LYS A 75 0.51 13.96 11.74
CA LYS A 75 0.96 15.25 11.21
C LYS A 75 0.10 16.39 11.77
N LEU A 76 0.74 17.37 12.41
CA LEU A 76 0.15 18.68 12.63
C LEU A 76 0.16 19.42 11.28
N TYR A 77 -1.00 19.92 10.85
CA TYR A 77 -1.16 20.52 9.53
C TYR A 77 -2.09 21.74 9.60
N GLN A 78 -1.69 22.83 8.95
CA GLN A 78 -2.58 23.95 8.68
C GLN A 78 -3.24 23.69 7.32
N THR A 79 -4.53 23.41 7.30
CA THR A 79 -5.23 23.03 6.08
C THR A 79 -5.49 24.27 5.22
N PRO A 80 -4.96 24.36 3.99
CA PRO A 80 -5.31 25.44 3.07
C PRO A 80 -6.73 25.23 2.56
N LYS A 81 -7.39 26.32 2.17
CA LYS A 81 -8.84 26.33 1.89
C LYS A 81 -9.21 25.36 0.76
N GLU A 82 -8.40 25.29 -0.27
CA GLU A 82 -8.60 24.47 -1.46
C GLU A 82 -8.63 22.98 -1.12
N VAL A 83 -7.78 22.55 -0.17
CA VAL A 83 -7.75 21.16 0.33
C VAL A 83 -8.95 20.86 1.22
N ALA A 84 -9.41 21.84 2.03
CA ALA A 84 -10.62 21.68 2.83
C ALA A 84 -11.88 21.60 1.96
N GLU A 85 -11.96 22.38 0.88
CA GLU A 85 -13.07 22.36 -0.07
C GLU A 85 -13.12 21.05 -0.86
N GLU A 86 -12.00 20.54 -1.36
CA GLU A 86 -11.98 19.22 -2.03
C GLU A 86 -12.31 18.07 -1.06
N HIS A 87 -11.82 18.13 0.19
CA HIS A 87 -12.12 17.10 1.21
C HIS A 87 -13.60 17.06 1.64
N TYR A 88 -14.32 18.18 1.55
CA TYR A 88 -15.74 18.28 1.90
C TYR A 88 -16.67 18.51 0.69
N LYS A 89 -16.19 18.27 -0.53
CA LYS A 89 -16.90 18.50 -1.80
C LYS A 89 -18.30 17.88 -1.85
N ASP A 90 -18.47 16.68 -1.31
CA ASP A 90 -19.76 15.97 -1.22
C ASP A 90 -20.79 16.68 -0.32
N LEU A 91 -20.34 17.59 0.53
CA LEU A 91 -21.17 18.41 1.41
C LEU A 91 -21.47 19.80 0.84
N SER A 92 -20.95 20.15 -0.35
CA SER A 92 -21.09 21.47 -0.98
C SER A 92 -22.55 21.94 -1.18
N SER A 93 -23.49 21.01 -1.32
CA SER A 93 -24.93 21.29 -1.42
C SER A 93 -25.61 21.63 -0.09
N LYS A 94 -24.92 21.48 1.05
CA LYS A 94 -25.49 21.68 2.38
C LYS A 94 -25.27 23.13 2.86
N PRO A 95 -26.26 23.74 3.55
CA PRO A 95 -26.20 25.16 3.91
C PRO A 95 -25.00 25.52 4.82
N PHE A 96 -24.55 24.58 5.65
CA PHE A 96 -23.42 24.75 6.58
C PHE A 96 -22.03 24.53 5.95
N TYR A 97 -21.94 24.25 4.64
CA TYR A 97 -20.66 23.93 3.98
C TYR A 97 -19.61 25.03 4.13
N LYS A 98 -20.01 26.30 3.91
CA LYS A 98 -19.10 27.44 4.00
C LYS A 98 -18.54 27.62 5.41
N ASP A 99 -19.38 27.44 6.42
CA ASP A 99 -19.00 27.53 7.83
C ASP A 99 -18.09 26.37 8.24
N LEU A 100 -18.35 25.15 7.74
CA LEU A 100 -17.49 23.99 7.94
C LEU A 100 -16.09 24.21 7.36
N VAL A 101 -15.99 24.69 6.11
CA VAL A 101 -14.69 24.99 5.47
C VAL A 101 -13.96 26.09 6.25
N SER A 102 -14.65 27.19 6.58
CA SER A 102 -14.09 28.29 7.38
C SER A 102 -13.57 27.80 8.74
N TYR A 103 -14.36 26.98 9.44
CA TYR A 103 -13.98 26.38 10.71
C TYR A 103 -12.74 25.49 10.61
N ILE A 104 -12.61 24.67 9.56
CA ILE A 104 -11.44 23.79 9.39
C ILE A 104 -10.17 24.55 9.00
N VAL A 105 -10.31 25.67 8.27
CA VAL A 105 -9.19 26.56 7.91
C VAL A 105 -8.78 27.47 9.08
N SER A 106 -9.66 27.69 10.07
CA SER A 106 -9.43 28.63 11.19
C SER A 106 -8.23 28.33 12.09
N GLY A 107 -7.69 27.12 12.05
CA GLY A 107 -6.55 26.73 12.89
C GLY A 107 -5.96 25.37 12.51
N PRO A 108 -4.90 24.93 13.21
CA PRO A 108 -4.20 23.70 12.88
C PRO A 108 -5.03 22.47 13.24
N VAL A 109 -4.98 21.45 12.39
CA VAL A 109 -5.56 20.12 12.64
C VAL A 109 -4.45 19.11 12.90
N VAL A 110 -4.76 18.06 13.65
CA VAL A 110 -3.89 16.87 13.72
C VAL A 110 -4.50 15.76 12.88
N ALA A 111 -3.89 15.52 11.73
CA ALA A 111 -4.16 14.39 10.86
C ALA A 111 -3.42 13.16 11.39
N MET A 112 -4.11 12.03 11.51
CA MET A 112 -3.55 10.77 12.00
C MET A 112 -4.11 9.56 11.26
N VAL A 113 -3.30 8.52 11.16
CA VAL A 113 -3.61 7.28 10.43
C VAL A 113 -3.38 6.10 11.37
N TRP A 114 -4.39 5.25 11.51
CA TRP A 114 -4.40 4.05 12.35
C TRP A 114 -4.55 2.80 11.46
#